data_AF-A0A220S814-F1
#
_entry.id   AF-A0A220S814-F1
#
_cell.length_a   1.000
_cell.length_b   1.000
_cell.length_c   1.000
_cell.angle_alpha   90.00
_cell.angle_beta   90.00
_cell.angle_gamma   90.00
#
_symmetry.space_group_name_H-M   'P 1'
#
loop_
_entity.id
_entity.type
_entity.pdbx_description
1 polymer ?
#
loop_
_entity_poly.entity_id
_entity_poly.type
_entity_poly.pdbx_seq_one_letter_code
_entity_poly.pdbx_strand_id
1 'polypeptide(L)'
;MKKETIDVSQAIVKIDSCGLTYKGKKLELGTPIEDWIKVLGKPSRDTDLAYVWDDLGIAVDDWQNNNKEVAGVYIFFLNLDSPEGKSQQLNHARDFESGENIAARNMEGGKSLITDDQVKKFNAENELKKKNYIYPFKVYKDVVNLNGFPVKAGMKVEEINSYRADLPYSGKFGYVDEDIDGVNDSGTTTETFGGDYRAPGAECKDGRLQYYELTYTATKKLEYLKIGYESKSDYDSRKVSEASFEERKEKK
;
A
#
# COMPACT_ATOMS: atom_id res chain seq x y z
N MET A 1 5.24 -5.94 26.60
CA MET A 1 4.61 -4.59 26.57
C MET A 1 3.10 -4.78 26.48
N LYS A 2 2.29 -4.02 27.23
CA LYS A 2 0.84 -4.03 27.05
C LYS A 2 0.52 -3.45 25.67
N LYS A 3 -0.22 -4.19 24.83
CA LYS A 3 -0.72 -3.70 23.54
C LYS A 3 -1.60 -2.47 23.81
N GLU A 4 -1.23 -1.31 23.26
CA GLU A 4 -2.13 -0.16 23.27
C GLU A 4 -3.37 -0.57 22.47
N THR A 5 -4.55 -0.48 23.08
CA THR A 5 -5.78 -0.93 22.42
C THR A 5 -6.29 0.21 21.57
N ILE A 6 -6.00 0.17 20.27
CA ILE A 6 -6.57 1.13 19.32
C ILE A 6 -8.00 0.70 19.01
N ASP A 7 -8.98 1.56 19.33
CA ASP A 7 -10.37 1.30 18.99
C ASP A 7 -10.60 1.43 17.48
N VAL A 8 -11.06 0.33 16.86
CA VAL A 8 -11.37 0.24 15.44
C VAL A 8 -12.89 0.24 15.17
N SER A 9 -13.72 0.40 16.20
CA SER A 9 -15.18 0.37 16.08
C SER A 9 -15.72 1.49 15.18
N GLN A 10 -15.09 2.67 15.25
CA GLN A 10 -15.45 3.88 14.50
C GLN A 10 -14.73 4.00 13.15
N ALA A 11 -13.89 3.03 12.77
CA ALA A 11 -13.19 3.08 11.49
C ALA A 11 -14.20 3.13 10.33
N ILE A 12 -14.06 4.14 9.46
CA ILE A 12 -14.94 4.29 8.29
C ILE A 12 -14.59 3.33 7.17
N VAL A 13 -13.32 2.92 7.08
CA VAL A 13 -12.85 1.84 6.23
C VAL A 13 -12.69 0.58 7.07
N LYS A 14 -13.46 -0.46 6.76
CA LYS A 14 -13.31 -1.78 7.38
C LYS A 14 -13.14 -2.83 6.30
N ILE A 15 -12.13 -3.66 6.45
CA ILE A 15 -11.78 -4.74 5.54
C ILE A 15 -12.04 -6.04 6.29
N ASP A 16 -12.87 -6.88 5.70
CA ASP A 16 -13.18 -8.20 6.23
C ASP A 16 -12.70 -9.29 5.25
N SER A 17 -13.12 -10.53 5.46
CA SER A 17 -12.70 -11.66 4.63
C SER A 17 -13.14 -11.58 3.17
N CYS A 18 -14.10 -10.72 2.82
CA CYS A 18 -14.77 -10.72 1.53
C CYS A 18 -14.83 -9.33 0.86
N GLY A 19 -13.96 -8.41 1.26
CA GLY A 19 -13.86 -7.08 0.66
C GLY A 19 -13.80 -5.97 1.69
N LEU A 20 -14.28 -4.80 1.28
CA LEU A 20 -14.15 -3.55 2.01
C LEU A 20 -15.53 -2.95 2.26
N THR A 21 -15.67 -2.25 3.38
CA THR A 21 -16.80 -1.35 3.62
C THR A 21 -16.29 0.06 3.81
N TYR A 22 -16.98 1.02 3.20
CA TYR A 22 -16.76 2.44 3.37
C TYR A 22 -18.02 3.08 3.94
N LYS A 23 -17.92 3.65 5.14
CA LYS A 23 -19.08 4.21 5.89
C LYS A 23 -20.27 3.24 5.97
N GLY A 24 -19.96 1.95 6.18
CA GLY A 24 -20.95 0.86 6.28
C GLY A 24 -21.52 0.36 4.95
N LYS A 25 -21.15 0.95 3.80
CA LYS A 25 -21.53 0.44 2.48
C LYS A 25 -20.48 -0.51 1.95
N LYS A 26 -20.91 -1.64 1.39
CA LYS A 26 -20.02 -2.68 0.85
C LYS A 26 -19.41 -2.25 -0.49
N LEU A 27 -18.13 -2.58 -0.66
CA LEU A 27 -17.32 -2.41 -1.86
C LEU A 27 -16.56 -3.72 -2.08
N GLU A 28 -16.72 -4.28 -3.27
CA GLU A 28 -16.17 -5.60 -3.60
C GLU A 28 -15.17 -5.48 -4.75
N LEU A 29 -14.06 -6.20 -4.64
CA LEU A 29 -13.17 -6.40 -5.79
C LEU A 29 -13.89 -7.23 -6.85
N GLY A 30 -13.53 -7.06 -8.11
CA GLY A 30 -14.17 -7.75 -9.25
C GLY A 30 -15.53 -7.16 -9.63
N THR A 31 -15.95 -6.03 -9.04
CA THR A 31 -17.13 -5.29 -9.50
C THR A 31 -16.72 -4.13 -10.41
N PRO A 32 -17.62 -3.64 -11.28
CA PRO A 32 -17.35 -2.46 -12.09
C PRO A 32 -17.06 -1.21 -11.24
N ILE A 33 -16.25 -0.30 -11.77
CA ILE A 33 -15.91 0.95 -11.09
C ILE A 33 -17.14 1.81 -10.77
N GLU A 34 -18.22 1.71 -11.56
CA GLU A 34 -19.44 2.46 -11.36
C GLU A 34 -20.10 2.18 -10.00
N ASP A 35 -19.94 0.96 -9.48
CA ASP A 35 -20.44 0.60 -8.16
C ASP A 35 -19.61 1.24 -7.04
N TRP A 36 -18.30 1.39 -7.28
CA TRP A 36 -17.40 2.13 -6.40
C TRP A 36 -17.73 3.63 -6.39
N ILE A 37 -18.00 4.21 -7.55
CA ILE A 37 -18.40 5.62 -7.71
C ILE A 37 -19.71 5.92 -6.97
N LYS A 38 -20.68 4.99 -6.95
CA LYS A 38 -21.94 5.18 -6.18
C LYS A 38 -21.72 5.29 -4.67
N VAL A 39 -20.64 4.69 -4.16
CA VAL A 39 -20.34 4.66 -2.71
C VAL A 39 -19.36 5.76 -2.33
N LEU A 40 -18.27 5.92 -3.08
CA LEU A 40 -17.17 6.85 -2.80
C LEU A 40 -17.44 8.26 -3.38
N GLY A 41 -18.38 8.39 -4.31
CA GLY A 41 -18.59 9.60 -5.11
C GLY A 41 -17.73 9.60 -6.38
N LYS A 42 -17.81 10.68 -7.16
CA LYS A 42 -16.99 10.84 -8.38
C LYS A 42 -15.50 10.89 -8.02
N PRO A 43 -14.61 10.16 -8.71
CA PRO A 43 -13.18 10.27 -8.49
C PRO A 43 -12.70 11.67 -8.85
N SER A 44 -11.67 12.13 -8.15
CA SER A 44 -11.01 13.41 -8.41
C SER A 44 -10.27 13.38 -9.74
N ARG A 45 -9.64 12.24 -10.04
CA ARG A 45 -8.79 12.04 -11.22
C ARG A 45 -8.88 10.60 -11.72
N ASP A 46 -8.59 10.44 -13.00
CA ASP A 46 -8.27 9.18 -13.67
C ASP A 46 -6.86 9.36 -14.24
N THR A 47 -5.94 8.48 -13.87
CA THR A 47 -4.52 8.58 -14.23
C THR A 47 -4.10 7.55 -15.27
N ASP A 48 -5.05 6.93 -15.98
CA ASP A 48 -4.88 5.76 -16.87
C ASP A 48 -4.39 4.49 -16.15
N LEU A 49 -3.97 4.61 -14.89
CA LEU A 49 -3.53 3.53 -14.00
C LEU A 49 -4.49 3.30 -12.84
N ALA A 50 -5.25 4.32 -12.45
CA ALA A 50 -6.19 4.22 -11.34
C ALA A 50 -7.19 5.38 -11.36
N TYR A 51 -8.37 5.12 -10.81
CA TYR A 51 -9.26 6.18 -10.34
C TYR A 51 -8.84 6.61 -8.94
N VAL A 52 -8.63 7.92 -8.75
CA VAL A 52 -8.08 8.49 -7.52
C VAL A 52 -9.10 9.40 -6.85
N TRP A 53 -9.38 9.15 -5.56
CA TRP A 53 -10.15 10.03 -4.69
C TRP A 53 -9.19 10.81 -3.80
N ASP A 54 -8.76 11.98 -4.28
CA ASP A 54 -7.73 12.80 -3.64
C ASP A 54 -8.06 13.17 -2.20
N ASP A 55 -9.34 13.48 -1.92
CA ASP A 55 -9.79 13.85 -0.58
C ASP A 55 -9.96 12.68 0.38
N LEU A 56 -10.03 11.45 -0.15
CA LEU A 56 -10.20 10.24 0.65
C LEU A 56 -8.87 9.54 0.96
N GLY A 57 -7.79 9.85 0.24
CA GLY A 57 -6.55 9.09 0.35
C GLY A 57 -6.66 7.68 -0.22
N ILE A 58 -7.53 7.48 -1.21
CA ILE A 58 -7.81 6.19 -1.83
C ILE A 58 -7.56 6.26 -3.33
N ALA A 59 -6.93 5.24 -3.89
CA ALA A 59 -6.92 4.96 -5.32
C ALA A 59 -7.40 3.54 -5.60
N VAL A 60 -7.99 3.33 -6.77
CA VAL A 60 -8.54 2.04 -7.19
C VAL A 60 -8.02 1.72 -8.58
N ASP A 61 -7.37 0.57 -8.70
CA ASP A 61 -6.83 0.03 -9.95
C ASP A 61 -7.90 -0.78 -10.67
N ASP A 62 -8.14 -0.45 -11.94
CA ASP A 62 -9.02 -1.16 -12.87
C ASP A 62 -8.28 -1.69 -14.13
N TRP A 63 -6.96 -1.50 -14.25
CA TRP A 63 -6.22 -1.77 -15.49
C TRP A 63 -5.65 -3.19 -15.58
N GLN A 64 -5.47 -3.87 -14.44
CA GLN A 64 -4.92 -5.24 -14.43
C GLN A 64 -5.90 -6.31 -14.95
N ASN A 65 -7.18 -5.97 -15.15
CA ASN A 65 -8.18 -6.88 -15.69
C ASN A 65 -8.85 -6.26 -16.92
N ASN A 66 -8.77 -6.96 -18.06
CA ASN A 66 -9.38 -6.59 -19.35
C ASN A 66 -10.90 -6.28 -19.31
N ASN A 67 -11.55 -6.52 -18.17
CA ASN A 67 -12.99 -6.39 -17.95
C ASN A 67 -13.40 -5.06 -17.30
N LYS A 68 -12.47 -4.13 -17.01
CA LYS A 68 -12.73 -2.86 -16.29
C LYS A 68 -13.35 -3.06 -14.89
N GLU A 69 -13.02 -4.19 -14.28
CA GLU A 69 -13.42 -4.52 -12.93
C GLU A 69 -12.32 -4.10 -11.97
N VAL A 70 -12.70 -3.65 -10.78
CA VAL A 70 -11.76 -3.24 -9.75
C VAL A 70 -10.90 -4.41 -9.30
N ALA A 71 -9.60 -4.35 -9.60
CA ALA A 71 -8.64 -5.41 -9.30
C ALA A 71 -7.90 -5.16 -7.97
N GLY A 72 -7.73 -3.89 -7.59
CA GLY A 72 -7.00 -3.51 -6.40
C GLY A 72 -7.43 -2.17 -5.83
N VAL A 73 -7.26 -2.02 -4.52
CA VAL A 73 -7.57 -0.80 -3.77
C VAL A 73 -6.37 -0.42 -2.95
N TYR A 74 -5.98 0.84 -3.04
CA TYR A 74 -4.85 1.43 -2.33
C TYR A 74 -5.37 2.47 -1.34
N ILE A 75 -4.93 2.36 -0.09
CA ILE A 75 -5.18 3.35 0.96
C ILE A 75 -3.83 3.96 1.34
N PHE A 76 -3.62 5.23 0.99
CA PHE A 76 -2.32 5.89 1.10
C PHE A 76 -2.14 6.60 2.42
N PHE A 77 -0.98 6.38 3.05
CA PHE A 77 -0.54 7.04 4.27
C PHE A 77 0.58 8.06 4.01
N LEU A 78 1.21 8.00 2.84
CA LEU A 78 2.16 8.98 2.31
C LEU A 78 1.70 9.45 0.92
N ASN A 79 2.22 10.60 0.48
CA ASN A 79 1.96 11.13 -0.85
C ASN A 79 3.20 11.90 -1.37
N LEU A 80 3.08 12.45 -2.59
CA LEU A 80 4.18 13.19 -3.25
C LEU A 80 4.69 14.40 -2.45
N ASP A 81 3.86 14.96 -1.55
CA ASP A 81 4.24 16.09 -0.71
C ASP A 81 4.95 15.70 0.60
N SER A 82 4.99 14.41 0.93
CA SER A 82 5.73 13.91 2.07
C SER A 82 7.25 14.03 1.85
N PRO A 83 8.07 14.00 2.92
CA PRO A 83 9.52 13.97 2.78
C PRO A 83 10.02 12.84 1.87
N GLU A 84 9.39 11.66 1.96
CA GLU A 84 9.68 10.48 1.14
C GLU A 84 9.31 10.72 -0.32
N GLY A 85 8.14 11.33 -0.58
CA GLY A 85 7.74 11.76 -1.92
C GLY A 85 8.73 12.72 -2.55
N LYS A 86 9.10 13.78 -1.83
CA LYS A 86 10.04 14.79 -2.32
C LYS A 86 11.45 14.27 -2.59
N SER A 87 11.80 13.08 -2.11
CA SER A 87 13.13 12.47 -2.16
C SER A 87 13.21 11.18 -3.00
N GLN A 88 12.23 10.92 -3.88
CA GLN A 88 12.18 9.73 -4.76
C GLN A 88 12.09 8.40 -4.00
N GLN A 89 11.56 8.40 -2.77
CA GLN A 89 11.52 7.20 -1.91
C GLN A 89 10.16 6.47 -1.93
N LEU A 90 9.21 6.95 -2.73
CA LEU A 90 7.91 6.30 -2.92
C LEU A 90 7.99 5.25 -4.02
N ASN A 91 7.33 4.11 -3.80
CA ASN A 91 7.48 2.94 -4.67
C ASN A 91 6.97 3.16 -6.11
N HIS A 92 5.88 3.92 -6.28
CA HIS A 92 5.31 4.27 -7.58
C HIS A 92 5.68 5.68 -8.07
N ALA A 93 6.60 6.38 -7.41
CA ALA A 93 7.04 7.73 -7.80
C ALA A 93 8.55 7.93 -7.60
N ARG A 94 9.35 6.95 -8.04
CA ARG A 94 10.82 6.98 -7.95
C ARG A 94 11.47 8.07 -8.82
N ASP A 95 10.72 8.68 -9.73
CA ASP A 95 11.17 9.78 -10.60
C ASP A 95 10.71 11.17 -10.10
N PHE A 96 9.95 11.22 -9.00
CA PHE A 96 9.45 12.47 -8.42
C PHE A 96 10.43 13.01 -7.37
N GLU A 97 10.99 14.21 -7.60
CA GLU A 97 11.93 14.86 -6.68
C GLU A 97 11.70 16.36 -6.59
N SER A 98 11.70 16.90 -5.36
CA SER A 98 11.66 18.36 -5.15
C SER A 98 12.93 19.07 -5.63
N GLY A 99 12.78 20.30 -6.11
CA GLY A 99 13.91 21.14 -6.49
C GLY A 99 14.90 21.37 -5.34
N GLU A 100 14.41 21.42 -4.09
CA GLU A 100 15.23 21.53 -2.88
C GLU A 100 16.16 20.31 -2.72
N ASN A 101 15.67 19.09 -2.93
CA ASN A 101 16.50 17.89 -2.86
C ASN A 101 17.50 17.81 -4.01
N ILE A 102 17.10 18.23 -5.22
CA ILE A 102 18.02 18.37 -6.35
C ILE A 102 19.15 19.36 -5.99
N ALA A 103 18.81 20.53 -5.43
CA ALA A 103 19.80 21.52 -5.01
C ALA A 103 20.73 20.99 -3.90
N ALA A 104 20.20 20.25 -2.93
CA ALA A 104 20.95 19.72 -1.79
C ALA A 104 22.00 18.67 -2.20
N ARG A 105 21.73 17.85 -3.22
CA ARG A 105 22.69 16.86 -3.74
C ARG A 105 23.68 17.44 -4.77
N ASN A 106 23.43 18.65 -5.27
CA ASN A 106 24.28 19.34 -6.25
C ASN A 106 24.98 20.55 -5.61
N MET A 107 25.92 20.26 -4.71
CA MET A 107 26.69 21.27 -3.96
C MET A 107 28.17 21.23 -4.34
N GLU A 108 28.78 22.39 -4.55
CA GLU A 108 30.22 22.55 -4.77
C GLU A 108 30.76 23.64 -3.84
N GLY A 109 31.79 23.33 -3.05
CA GLY A 109 32.38 24.28 -2.10
C GLY A 109 31.39 24.85 -1.07
N GLY A 110 30.35 24.09 -0.71
CA GLY A 110 29.30 24.52 0.21
C GLY A 110 28.25 25.47 -0.40
N LYS A 111 28.23 25.64 -1.73
CA LYS A 111 27.22 26.39 -2.46
C LYS A 111 26.46 25.48 -3.42
N SER A 112 25.16 25.72 -3.60
CA SER A 112 24.38 24.96 -4.57
C SER A 112 24.73 25.40 -5.99
N LEU A 113 24.87 24.41 -6.87
CA LEU A 113 24.96 24.61 -8.32
C LEU A 113 23.60 24.90 -8.95
N ILE A 114 22.52 24.72 -8.19
CA ILE A 114 21.15 24.96 -8.60
C ILE A 114 20.70 26.29 -8.00
N THR A 115 20.24 27.18 -8.86
CA THR A 115 19.70 28.49 -8.44
C THR A 115 18.27 28.37 -7.91
N ASP A 116 17.85 29.32 -7.07
CA ASP A 116 16.49 29.38 -6.54
C ASP A 116 15.42 29.42 -7.65
N ASP A 117 15.71 30.07 -8.78
CA ASP A 117 14.78 30.13 -9.91
C ASP A 117 14.67 28.78 -10.64
N GLN A 118 15.76 28.02 -10.72
CA GLN A 118 15.70 26.63 -11.19
C GLN A 118 14.89 25.76 -10.23
N VAL A 119 15.09 25.88 -8.91
CA VAL A 119 14.29 25.18 -7.90
C VAL A 119 12.80 25.46 -8.08
N LYS A 120 12.42 26.74 -8.21
CA LYS A 120 11.02 27.13 -8.46
C LYS A 120 10.48 26.54 -9.75
N LYS A 121 11.27 26.53 -10.83
CA LYS A 121 10.86 25.94 -12.11
C LYS A 121 10.63 24.43 -11.99
N PHE A 122 11.55 23.69 -11.36
CA PHE A 122 11.38 22.26 -11.10
C PHE A 122 10.12 21.98 -10.28
N ASN A 123 9.89 22.74 -9.21
CA ASN A 123 8.71 22.57 -8.38
C ASN A 123 7.42 22.90 -9.14
N ALA A 124 7.40 23.95 -9.97
CA ALA A 124 6.26 24.26 -10.82
C ALA A 124 5.96 23.14 -11.84
N GLU A 125 7.00 22.56 -12.46
CA GLU A 125 6.84 21.41 -13.35
C GLU A 125 6.32 20.17 -12.60
N ASN A 126 6.80 19.92 -11.39
CA ASN A 126 6.32 18.82 -10.55
C ASN A 126 4.85 18.97 -10.20
N GLU A 127 4.38 20.16 -9.81
CA GLU A 127 2.96 20.40 -9.53
C GLU A 127 2.07 20.02 -10.73
N LEU A 128 2.53 20.27 -11.96
CA LEU A 128 1.82 19.88 -13.18
C LEU A 128 1.81 18.36 -13.41
N LYS A 129 2.87 17.66 -12.99
CA LYS A 129 3.03 16.21 -13.15
C LYS A 129 2.35 15.40 -12.06
N LYS A 130 2.14 15.95 -10.84
CA LYS A 130 1.50 15.25 -9.71
C LYS A 130 0.22 14.52 -10.09
N LYS A 131 -0.58 15.12 -10.98
CA LYS A 131 -1.86 14.57 -11.45
C LYS A 131 -1.74 13.22 -12.18
N ASN A 132 -0.55 12.85 -12.66
CA ASN A 132 -0.31 11.61 -13.41
C ASN A 132 0.02 10.43 -12.49
N TYR A 133 0.27 10.68 -11.20
CA TYR A 133 0.56 9.62 -10.25
C TYR A 133 -0.70 9.18 -9.51
N ILE A 134 -0.72 7.92 -9.11
CA ILE A 134 -1.82 7.31 -8.33
C ILE A 134 -1.90 7.86 -6.89
N TYR A 135 -0.87 8.57 -6.41
CA TYR A 135 -0.84 9.15 -5.06
C TYR A 135 -1.92 10.24 -4.91
N PRO A 136 -2.82 10.11 -3.92
CA PRO A 136 -3.80 11.12 -3.57
C PRO A 136 -3.16 12.41 -3.06
N PHE A 137 -3.76 13.57 -3.35
CA PHE A 137 -3.28 14.85 -2.82
C PHE A 137 -3.46 14.98 -1.30
N LYS A 138 -4.37 14.21 -0.68
CA LYS A 138 -4.45 14.04 0.77
C LYS A 138 -4.31 12.58 1.14
N VAL A 139 -3.51 12.29 2.15
CA VAL A 139 -3.36 10.94 2.71
C VAL A 139 -4.55 10.59 3.60
N TYR A 140 -4.83 9.29 3.74
CA TYR A 140 -5.79 8.77 4.69
C TYR A 140 -5.25 8.97 6.13
N LYS A 141 -6.03 9.65 6.97
CA LYS A 141 -5.60 10.07 8.32
C LYS A 141 -6.14 9.20 9.45
N ASP A 142 -7.23 8.50 9.19
CA ASP A 142 -7.92 7.70 10.19
C ASP A 142 -7.31 6.29 10.29
N VAL A 143 -7.88 5.47 11.17
CA VAL A 143 -7.53 4.06 11.29
C VAL A 143 -8.32 3.24 10.27
N VAL A 144 -7.64 2.31 9.60
CA VAL A 144 -8.27 1.23 8.84
C VAL A 144 -8.48 0.06 9.78
N ASN A 145 -9.70 -0.50 9.79
CA ASN A 145 -9.98 -1.74 10.48
C ASN A 145 -9.73 -2.91 9.52
N LEU A 146 -8.56 -3.53 9.61
CA LEU A 146 -8.19 -4.70 8.83
C LEU A 146 -8.44 -5.97 9.64
N ASN A 147 -9.54 -6.66 9.34
CA ASN A 147 -9.97 -7.90 9.99
C ASN A 147 -10.11 -7.79 11.52
N GLY A 148 -10.56 -6.65 12.03
CA GLY A 148 -10.70 -6.37 13.46
C GLY A 148 -9.48 -5.68 14.09
N PHE A 149 -8.45 -5.36 13.30
CA PHE A 149 -7.19 -4.81 13.82
C PHE A 149 -6.81 -3.48 13.15
N PRO A 150 -6.09 -2.61 13.88
CA PRO A 150 -5.75 -1.28 13.38
C PRO A 150 -4.60 -1.33 12.37
N VAL A 151 -4.76 -0.59 11.27
CA VAL A 151 -3.68 -0.14 10.40
C VAL A 151 -3.80 1.37 10.22
N LYS A 152 -2.73 2.12 10.50
CA LYS A 152 -2.69 3.58 10.34
C LYS A 152 -1.28 4.05 9.98
N ALA A 153 -1.18 5.28 9.51
CA ALA A 153 0.09 5.94 9.21
C ALA A 153 1.10 5.78 10.36
N GLY A 154 2.35 5.46 10.00
CA GLY A 154 3.47 5.35 10.93
C GLY A 154 3.57 4.04 11.71
N MET A 155 2.60 3.12 11.62
CA MET A 155 2.74 1.79 12.20
C MET A 155 3.84 0.99 11.51
N LYS A 156 4.51 0.13 12.29
CA LYS A 156 5.51 -0.82 11.77
C LYS A 156 4.87 -2.18 11.52
N VAL A 157 5.50 -2.99 10.67
CA VAL A 157 4.99 -4.34 10.34
C VAL A 157 4.94 -5.24 11.57
N GLU A 158 5.90 -5.13 12.50
CA GLU A 158 5.90 -5.93 13.73
C GLU A 158 4.75 -5.53 14.67
N GLU A 159 4.43 -4.24 14.70
CA GLU A 159 3.29 -3.72 15.47
C GLU A 159 1.98 -4.28 14.92
N ILE A 160 1.77 -4.19 13.59
CA ILE A 160 0.58 -4.73 12.92
C ILE A 160 0.52 -6.26 13.11
N ASN A 161 1.62 -6.98 12.92
CA ASN A 161 1.69 -8.43 13.11
C ASN A 161 1.45 -8.86 14.55
N SER A 162 1.75 -8.02 15.55
CA SER A 162 1.44 -8.31 16.95
C SER A 162 -0.07 -8.45 17.17
N TYR A 163 -0.89 -7.71 16.43
CA TYR A 163 -2.36 -7.81 16.47
C TYR A 163 -2.89 -9.05 15.76
N ARG A 164 -2.20 -9.50 14.70
CA ARG A 164 -2.63 -10.59 13.82
C ARG A 164 -2.17 -11.98 14.24
N ALA A 165 -1.31 -12.08 15.25
CA ALA A 165 -0.72 -13.36 15.67
C ALA A 165 -1.74 -14.46 16.01
N ASP A 166 -2.94 -14.07 16.45
CA ASP A 166 -4.01 -14.97 16.90
C ASP A 166 -5.17 -15.06 15.89
N LEU A 167 -5.02 -14.54 14.66
CA LEU A 167 -6.07 -14.60 13.64
C LEU A 167 -6.22 -16.01 13.06
N PRO A 168 -7.41 -16.62 13.10
CA PRO A 168 -7.59 -18.00 12.66
C PRO A 168 -7.68 -18.15 11.13
N TYR A 169 -7.92 -17.07 10.39
CA TYR A 169 -8.21 -17.10 8.94
C TYR A 169 -7.27 -16.24 8.11
N SER A 170 -6.28 -15.58 8.71
CA SER A 170 -5.30 -14.78 7.96
C SER A 170 -3.98 -14.71 8.73
N GLY A 171 -2.89 -14.89 7.99
CA GLY A 171 -1.54 -14.92 8.54
C GLY A 171 -0.99 -13.54 8.91
N LYS A 172 0.24 -13.58 9.44
CA LYS A 172 1.10 -12.40 9.58
C LYS A 172 1.54 -11.94 8.19
N PHE A 173 1.82 -10.65 8.08
CA PHE A 173 2.51 -10.07 6.94
C PHE A 173 3.95 -10.57 6.91
N GLY A 174 4.34 -11.23 5.81
CA GLY A 174 5.70 -11.63 5.51
C GLY A 174 6.28 -10.78 4.38
N TYR A 175 7.60 -10.56 4.39
CA TYR A 175 8.28 -9.85 3.31
C TYR A 175 8.12 -10.64 1.99
N VAL A 176 7.89 -9.91 0.91
CA VAL A 176 7.90 -10.45 -0.46
C VAL A 176 9.13 -9.90 -1.14
N ASP A 177 10.04 -10.79 -1.48
CA ASP A 177 11.21 -10.45 -2.25
C ASP A 177 10.84 -10.41 -3.73
N GLU A 178 10.77 -9.19 -4.28
CA GLU A 178 10.57 -8.96 -5.71
C GLU A 178 11.91 -8.68 -6.42
N ASP A 179 13.04 -8.83 -5.73
CA ASP A 179 14.35 -8.52 -6.29
C ASP A 179 14.76 -9.58 -7.34
N ILE A 180 15.10 -9.09 -8.54
CA ILE A 180 15.54 -9.89 -9.70
C ILE A 180 17.04 -10.23 -9.56
N ASP A 181 17.59 -10.25 -8.34
CA ASP A 181 19.00 -10.57 -8.09
C ASP A 181 19.26 -12.09 -7.99
N GLY A 182 18.19 -12.89 -7.94
CA GLY A 182 18.23 -14.34 -7.91
C GLY A 182 18.41 -14.95 -6.52
N VAL A 183 18.38 -14.14 -5.47
CA VAL A 183 18.23 -14.57 -4.07
C VAL A 183 16.73 -14.51 -3.72
N ASN A 184 16.26 -15.37 -2.81
CA ASN A 184 14.88 -15.34 -2.36
C ASN A 184 14.86 -15.15 -0.85
N ASP A 185 14.71 -13.89 -0.44
CA ASP A 185 14.60 -13.47 0.97
C ASP A 185 13.13 -13.40 1.44
N SER A 186 12.18 -13.88 0.62
CA SER A 186 10.75 -13.88 0.94
C SER A 186 10.49 -14.62 2.26
N GLY A 187 9.65 -14.01 3.10
CA GLY A 187 9.28 -14.54 4.42
C GLY A 187 10.23 -14.17 5.56
N THR A 188 11.39 -13.58 5.27
CA THR A 188 12.36 -13.16 6.31
C THR A 188 12.10 -11.70 6.71
N THR A 189 11.54 -11.47 7.89
CA THR A 189 11.17 -10.10 8.34
C THR A 189 12.32 -9.34 9.04
N THR A 190 13.49 -9.95 9.19
CA THR A 190 14.56 -9.43 10.07
C THR A 190 15.69 -8.70 9.32
N GLU A 191 15.79 -8.82 8.00
CA GLU A 191 16.97 -8.32 7.25
C GLU A 191 16.63 -7.39 6.05
N THR A 192 15.38 -7.32 5.59
CA THR A 192 14.99 -6.53 4.40
C THR A 192 14.32 -5.20 4.78
N PHE A 193 14.73 -4.10 4.14
CA PHE A 193 14.35 -2.72 4.49
C PHE A 193 13.75 -1.96 3.30
N GLY A 194 12.49 -1.53 3.45
CA GLY A 194 11.66 -1.07 2.33
C GLY A 194 11.09 -2.24 1.55
N GLY A 195 10.00 -2.03 0.80
CA GLY A 195 9.36 -3.07 -0.01
C GLY A 195 8.03 -3.58 0.54
N ASP A 196 7.57 -4.68 -0.07
CA ASP A 196 6.22 -5.17 0.09
C ASP A 196 6.14 -6.30 1.11
N TYR A 197 5.16 -6.22 1.99
CA TYR A 197 4.85 -7.28 2.94
C TYR A 197 3.44 -7.75 2.68
N ARG A 198 3.29 -9.02 2.29
CA ARG A 198 1.98 -9.61 1.98
C ARG A 198 1.52 -10.51 3.11
N ALA A 199 0.23 -10.44 3.41
CA ALA A 199 -0.48 -11.42 4.21
C ALA A 199 -1.60 -12.01 3.34
N PRO A 200 -1.84 -13.31 3.44
CA PRO A 200 -2.98 -13.89 2.75
C PRO A 200 -4.27 -13.31 3.30
N GLY A 201 -5.22 -13.04 2.41
CA GLY A 201 -6.59 -12.77 2.80
C GLY A 201 -7.30 -14.05 3.21
N ALA A 202 -8.61 -13.94 3.30
CA ALA A 202 -9.47 -15.10 3.50
C ALA A 202 -10.13 -15.46 2.16
N GLU A 203 -10.46 -16.73 2.00
CA GLU A 203 -11.34 -17.16 0.92
C GLU A 203 -12.74 -16.58 1.17
N CYS A 204 -13.25 -15.88 0.17
CA CYS A 204 -14.60 -15.37 0.18
C CYS A 204 -15.60 -16.53 0.16
N LYS A 205 -16.81 -16.33 0.67
CA LYS A 205 -17.85 -17.38 0.65
C LYS A 205 -18.21 -17.89 -0.76
N ASP A 206 -17.89 -17.10 -1.78
CA ASP A 206 -18.10 -17.42 -3.20
C ASP A 206 -16.84 -17.98 -3.90
N GLY A 207 -15.77 -18.25 -3.14
CA GLY A 207 -14.53 -18.84 -3.66
C GLY A 207 -13.53 -17.83 -4.22
N ARG A 208 -13.80 -16.51 -4.18
CA ARG A 208 -12.81 -15.48 -4.52
C ARG A 208 -11.71 -15.42 -3.47
N LEU A 209 -10.48 -15.17 -3.91
CA LEU A 209 -9.30 -15.10 -3.04
C LEU A 209 -8.77 -13.66 -3.02
N GLN A 210 -8.36 -13.20 -1.85
CA GLN A 210 -7.83 -11.84 -1.65
C GLN A 210 -6.47 -11.93 -0.98
N TYR A 211 -5.65 -10.91 -1.18
CA TYR A 211 -4.47 -10.66 -0.37
C TYR A 211 -4.48 -9.24 0.19
N TYR A 212 -3.71 -9.05 1.25
CA TYR A 212 -3.41 -7.75 1.81
C TYR A 212 -1.91 -7.49 1.67
N GLU A 213 -1.54 -6.27 1.32
CA GLU A 213 -0.15 -5.86 1.17
C GLU A 213 0.09 -4.55 1.91
N LEU A 214 1.14 -4.52 2.73
CA LEU A 214 1.67 -3.32 3.34
C LEU A 214 2.97 -2.99 2.63
N THR A 215 3.01 -1.83 1.99
CA THR A 215 4.22 -1.36 1.31
C THR A 215 4.91 -0.31 2.16
N TYR A 216 6.22 -0.47 2.34
CA TYR A 216 7.06 0.46 3.09
C TYR A 216 8.06 1.13 2.15
N THR A 217 8.33 2.42 2.41
CA THR A 217 9.43 3.13 1.76
C THR A 217 10.78 2.58 2.22
N ALA A 218 11.86 2.87 1.48
CA ALA A 218 13.23 2.56 1.91
C ALA A 218 13.60 3.13 3.29
N THR A 219 12.92 4.21 3.71
CA THR A 219 13.05 4.84 5.03
C THR A 219 12.11 4.26 6.09
N LYS A 220 11.50 3.10 5.81
CA LYS A 220 10.67 2.30 6.73
C LYS A 220 9.36 2.99 7.12
N LYS A 221 8.82 3.84 6.25
CA LYS A 221 7.52 4.47 6.46
C LYS A 221 6.47 3.67 5.73
N LEU A 222 5.38 3.35 6.42
CA LEU A 222 4.22 2.72 5.80
C LEU A 222 3.65 3.66 4.75
N GLU A 223 3.74 3.27 3.49
CA GLU A 223 3.38 4.07 2.33
C GLU A 223 1.89 3.92 2.01
N TYR A 224 1.44 2.69 1.84
CA TYR A 224 0.03 2.35 1.62
C TYR A 224 -0.30 0.95 2.13
N LEU A 225 -1.60 0.72 2.33
CA LEU A 225 -2.21 -0.61 2.44
C LEU A 225 -2.93 -0.90 1.12
N LYS A 226 -2.61 -2.04 0.48
CA LYS A 226 -3.29 -2.54 -0.71
C LYS A 226 -4.13 -3.76 -0.38
N ILE A 227 -5.30 -3.83 -1.00
CA ILE A 227 -6.19 -4.98 -1.01
C ILE A 227 -6.35 -5.38 -2.47
N GLY A 228 -5.98 -6.62 -2.81
CA GLY A 228 -5.99 -7.11 -4.18
C GLY A 228 -6.60 -8.49 -4.30
N TYR A 229 -6.98 -8.84 -5.54
CA TYR A 229 -7.37 -10.20 -5.87
C TYR A 229 -6.13 -11.11 -5.89
N GLU A 230 -6.20 -12.24 -5.18
CA GLU A 230 -5.19 -13.30 -5.28
C GLU A 230 -5.61 -14.28 -6.37
N SER A 231 -4.74 -14.56 -7.33
CA SER A 231 -5.06 -15.61 -8.31
C SER A 231 -5.07 -16.97 -7.62
N LYS A 232 -5.88 -17.90 -8.14
CA LYS A 232 -5.89 -19.28 -7.62
C LYS A 232 -4.51 -19.94 -7.68
N SER A 233 -3.72 -19.63 -8.72
CA SER A 233 -2.36 -20.14 -8.88
C SER A 233 -1.42 -19.63 -7.79
N ASP A 234 -1.52 -18.35 -7.43
CA ASP A 234 -0.69 -17.74 -6.38
C ASP A 234 -1.08 -18.31 -5.01
N TYR A 235 -2.38 -18.46 -4.77
CA TYR A 235 -2.91 -19.10 -3.56
C TYR A 235 -2.42 -20.54 -3.40
N ASP A 236 -2.53 -21.36 -4.45
CA ASP A 236 -2.11 -22.76 -4.44
C ASP A 236 -0.58 -22.87 -4.25
N SER A 237 0.21 -22.03 -4.94
CA SER A 237 1.66 -21.96 -4.78
C SER A 237 2.09 -21.61 -3.36
N ARG A 238 1.40 -20.64 -2.74
CA ARG A 238 1.67 -20.22 -1.37
C ARG A 238 1.35 -21.31 -0.34
N LYS A 239 0.22 -22.03 -0.49
CA LYS A 239 -0.14 -23.16 0.39
C LYS A 239 0.96 -24.22 0.45
N VAL A 240 1.58 -24.51 -0.69
CA VAL A 240 2.71 -25.45 -0.79
C VAL A 240 3.94 -24.90 -0.06
N SER A 241 4.25 -23.62 -0.26
CA SER A 241 5.38 -22.95 0.42
C SER A 241 5.23 -22.92 1.94
N GLU A 242 4.06 -22.50 2.46
CA GLU A 242 3.76 -22.42 3.89
C GLU A 242 3.85 -23.79 4.58
N ALA A 243 3.29 -24.84 3.96
CA ALA A 243 3.39 -26.21 4.47
C ALA A 243 4.86 -26.68 4.55
N SER A 244 5.65 -26.38 3.52
CA SER A 244 7.08 -26.73 3.49
C SER A 244 7.92 -26.00 4.55
N PHE A 245 7.47 -24.82 5.00
CA PHE A 245 8.15 -24.02 6.01
C PHE A 245 7.85 -24.53 7.43
N GLU A 246 6.58 -24.87 7.72
CA GLU A 246 6.20 -25.47 9.01
C GLU A 246 6.84 -26.86 9.19
N GLU A 247 6.88 -27.70 8.14
CA GLU A 247 7.61 -28.98 8.18
C GLU A 247 9.12 -28.81 8.48
N ARG A 248 9.72 -27.68 8.06
CA ARG A 248 11.12 -27.36 8.33
C ARG A 248 11.36 -26.83 9.74
N LYS A 249 10.35 -26.25 10.39
CA LYS A 249 10.41 -25.88 11.82
C LYS A 249 10.31 -27.08 12.74
N GLU A 250 9.46 -28.06 12.41
CA GLU A 250 9.30 -29.28 13.23
C GLU A 250 10.54 -30.19 13.21
N LYS A 251 11.44 -30.00 12.23
CA LYS A 251 12.68 -30.77 12.07
C LYS A 251 13.92 -30.12 12.70
N LYS A 252 13.79 -28.97 13.37
CA LYS A 252 14.86 -28.31 14.13
C LYS A 252 14.59 -28.39 15.63
#